data_AF-A0A2V8WLW9-F1
#
_entry.id   AF-A0A2V8WLW9-F1
#
_cell.length_a   1.000
_cell.length_b   1.000
_cell.length_c   1.000
_cell.angle_alpha   90.00
_cell.angle_beta   90.00
_cell.angle_gamma   90.00
#
_symmetry.space_group_name_H-M   'P 1'
#
loop_
_entity.id
_entity.type
_entity.pdbx_description
1 polymer ?
#
loop_
_entity_poly.entity_id
_entity_poly.type
_entity_poly.pdbx_seq_one_letter_code
_entity_poly.pdbx_strand_id
1 'polypeptide(L)' 'VEQGKRKATAERGEYTAADGKFVMSGGSPTIYDAAEGTTTGRQLTFFLADDTIIVDSENGSRTLTKHRVEK' A
#
# COMPACT_ATOMS: atom_id res chain seq x y z
N VAL A 1 -3.70 -1.48 7.28
CA VAL A 1 -2.58 -0.51 7.39
C VAL A 1 -3.14 0.89 7.20
N GLU A 2 -2.71 1.86 8.02
CA GLU A 2 -3.08 3.28 7.88
C GLU A 2 -1.81 4.12 7.75
N GLN A 3 -1.81 5.04 6.78
CA GLN A 3 -0.68 5.88 6.40
C GLN A 3 -1.19 7.31 6.18
N GLY A 4 -1.31 8.07 7.26
CA GLY A 4 -1.87 9.42 7.24
C GLY A 4 -3.36 9.40 6.83
N LYS A 5 -3.67 9.96 5.65
CA LYS A 5 -5.05 9.98 5.10
C LYS A 5 -5.39 8.75 4.25
N ARG A 6 -4.46 7.79 4.14
CA ARG A 6 -4.60 6.57 3.34
C ARG A 6 -4.86 5.37 4.24
N LYS A 7 -5.83 4.55 3.86
CA LYS A 7 -6.15 3.31 4.57
C LYS A 7 -6.13 2.14 3.60
N ALA A 8 -5.24 1.18 3.86
CA ALA A 8 -5.14 -0.06 3.11
C ALA A 8 -5.75 -1.21 3.90
N THR A 9 -6.60 -1.97 3.21
CA THR A 9 -7.33 -3.12 3.74
C THR A 9 -7.09 -4.30 2.82
N ALA A 10 -6.77 -5.46 3.39
CA ALA A 10 -6.62 -6.72 2.66
C ALA A 10 -6.99 -7.87 3.58
N GLU A 11 -7.22 -9.04 3.00
CA GLU A 11 -7.56 -10.24 3.76
C GLU A 11 -6.34 -10.83 4.49
N ARG A 12 -5.17 -10.77 3.86
CA ARG A 12 -3.91 -11.28 4.42
C ARG A 12 -2.84 -10.20 4.37
N GLY A 13 -2.03 -10.14 5.41
CA GLY A 13 -0.86 -9.26 5.49
C GLY A 13 0.32 -10.04 6.04
N GLU A 14 1.41 -10.04 5.29
CA GLU A 14 2.69 -10.62 5.67
C GLU A 14 3.70 -9.50 5.92
N TYR A 15 4.23 -9.44 7.14
CA TYR A 15 5.25 -8.48 7.52
C TYR A 15 6.63 -9.13 7.57
N THR A 16 7.56 -8.57 6.80
CA THR A 16 8.97 -8.95 6.80
C THR A 16 9.77 -7.85 7.51
N ALA A 17 10.05 -8.05 8.79
CA ALA A 17 10.84 -7.10 9.58
C ALA A 17 12.28 -6.94 9.06
N ALA A 18 12.88 -8.00 8.50
CA ALA A 18 14.23 -7.97 7.94
C ALA A 18 14.39 -6.96 6.79
N ASP A 19 13.32 -6.77 6.02
CA ASP A 19 13.28 -5.92 4.82
C ASP A 19 12.47 -4.62 5.08
N GLY A 20 11.84 -4.50 6.26
CA GLY A 20 10.86 -3.44 6.54
C GLY A 20 9.68 -3.46 5.57
N LYS A 21 9.31 -4.63 5.04
CA LYS A 21 8.32 -4.78 3.98
C LYS A 21 7.03 -5.39 4.50
N PHE A 22 5.87 -4.87 4.12
CA PHE A 22 4.56 -5.44 4.44
C PHE A 22 3.80 -5.74 3.16
N VAL A 23 3.64 -7.02 2.83
CA VAL A 23 2.92 -7.49 1.64
C VAL A 23 1.48 -7.83 2.05
N MET A 24 0.50 -7.20 1.43
CA MET A 24 -0.91 -7.48 1.64
C MET A 24 -1.51 -8.10 0.39
N SER A 25 -2.13 -9.27 0.55
CA SER A 25 -2.69 -10.06 -0.55
C SER A 25 -4.01 -10.71 -0.11
N GLY A 26 -4.88 -11.05 -1.07
CA GLY A 26 -6.11 -11.81 -0.81
C GLY A 26 -7.38 -10.99 -0.59
N GLY A 27 -8.53 -11.63 -0.86
CA GLY A 27 -9.88 -11.07 -0.80
C GLY A 27 -10.17 -10.04 -1.88
N SER A 28 -9.51 -8.88 -1.78
CA SER A 28 -9.56 -7.73 -2.72
C SER A 28 -8.86 -6.55 -2.05
N PRO A 29 -7.51 -6.54 -2.07
CA PRO A 29 -6.77 -5.46 -1.43
C PRO A 29 -7.22 -4.09 -1.94
N THR A 30 -7.66 -3.24 -1.02
CA THR A 30 -8.23 -1.93 -1.34
C THR A 30 -7.54 -0.85 -0.53
N ILE A 31 -7.06 0.18 -1.22
CA ILE A 31 -6.54 1.41 -0.66
C ILE A 31 -7.60 2.49 -0.81
N TYR A 32 -7.94 3.09 0.31
CA TYR A 32 -8.71 4.31 0.37
C TYR A 32 -7.76 5.48 0.54
N ASP A 33 -7.72 6.41 -0.41
CA ASP A 33 -7.03 7.69 -0.30
C ASP A 33 -8.06 8.83 -0.31
N ALA A 34 -7.95 9.76 0.63
CA ALA A 34 -8.89 10.88 0.73
C ALA A 34 -8.74 11.93 -0.39
N ALA A 35 -7.62 11.95 -1.13
CA ALA A 35 -7.35 12.92 -2.20
C ALA A 35 -7.61 12.35 -3.61
N GLU A 36 -7.24 11.09 -3.85
CA GLU A 36 -7.35 10.38 -5.14
C GLU A 36 -8.55 9.41 -5.18
N GLY A 37 -9.14 9.08 -4.03
CA GLY A 37 -10.26 8.16 -3.93
C GLY A 37 -9.85 6.71 -3.60
N THR A 38 -10.72 5.76 -3.95
CA THR A 38 -10.49 4.34 -3.62
C THR A 38 -9.85 3.61 -4.79
N THR A 39 -8.72 2.95 -4.55
CA THR A 39 -8.03 2.10 -5.52
C THR A 39 -8.02 0.66 -5.04
N THR A 40 -8.47 -0.27 -5.88
CA THR A 40 -8.45 -1.71 -5.61
C THR A 40 -7.39 -2.39 -6.46
N GLY A 41 -6.64 -3.32 -5.86
CA GLY A 41 -5.59 -4.11 -6.52
C GLY A 41 -5.68 -5.59 -6.17
N ARG A 42 -4.80 -6.39 -6.77
CA ARG A 42 -4.54 -7.80 -6.43
C ARG A 42 -3.50 -7.95 -5.32
N GLN A 43 -2.55 -7.03 -5.22
CA GLN A 43 -1.53 -7.03 -4.17
C GLN A 43 -1.13 -5.60 -3.77
N LEU A 44 -0.86 -5.40 -2.49
CA LEU A 44 -0.30 -4.17 -1.93
C LEU A 44 1.03 -4.48 -1.28
N THR A 45 2.06 -3.70 -1.57
CA THR A 45 3.36 -3.85 -0.91
C THR A 45 3.75 -2.53 -0.29
N PHE A 46 3.97 -2.53 1.01
CA PHE A 46 4.44 -1.38 1.75
C PHE A 46 5.92 -1.55 2.07
N PHE A 47 6.71 -0.53 1.82
CA PHE A 47 8.12 -0.45 2.19
C PHE A 47 8.26 0.63 3.24
N LEU A 48 8.59 0.24 4.48
CA LEU A 48 8.82 1.19 5.58
C LEU A 48 10.14 1.95 5.37
N ALA A 49 11.12 1.35 4.69
CA ALA A 49 12.42 1.99 4.43
C ALA A 49 12.27 3.30 3.62
N ASP A 50 11.44 3.26 2.58
CA ASP A 50 11.24 4.37 1.63
C ASP A 50 9.85 5.00 1.73
N ASP A 51 9.07 4.67 2.77
CA ASP A 51 7.66 5.07 2.95
C ASP A 51 6.79 4.83 1.70
N THR A 52 7.14 3.82 0.89
CA THR A 52 6.59 3.60 -0.46
C THR A 52 5.50 2.54 -0.45
N ILE A 53 4.44 2.76 -1.24
CA ILE A 53 3.31 1.83 -1.37
C ILE A 53 3.18 1.43 -2.84
N ILE A 54 3.33 0.15 -3.14
CA ILE A 54 3.14 -0.41 -4.47
C ILE A 54 1.79 -1.10 -4.54
N VAL A 55 0.97 -0.73 -5.51
CA VAL A 55 -0.33 -1.32 -5.79
C VAL A 55 -0.23 -2.08 -7.10
N ASP A 56 -0.30 -3.41 -7.04
CA ASP A 56 -0.44 -4.23 -8.23
C ASP A 56 -1.93 -4.42 -8.54
N SER A 57 -2.42 -3.77 -9.59
CA SER A 57 -3.79 -3.93 -10.10
C SER A 57 -3.77 -4.66 -11.44
N GLU A 58 -4.85 -5.38 -11.78
CA GLU A 58 -4.97 -6.09 -13.05
C GLU A 58 -4.93 -5.16 -14.28
N ASN A 59 -5.34 -3.90 -14.11
CA ASN A 59 -5.29 -2.87 -15.16
C ASN A 59 -3.92 -2.14 -15.25
N GLY A 60 -2.91 -2.63 -14.55
CA GLY A 60 -1.56 -2.05 -14.51
C GLY A 60 -1.10 -1.76 -13.08
N SER A 61 0.19 -2.00 -12.82
CA SER A 61 0.80 -1.69 -11.52
C SER A 61 0.89 -0.17 -11.35
N ARG A 62 0.24 0.37 -10.31
CA ARG A 62 0.37 1.77 -9.92
C ARG A 62 1.26 1.86 -8.69
N THR A 63 2.43 2.47 -8.87
CA THR A 63 3.34 2.75 -7.75
C THR A 63 2.96 4.09 -7.13
N LEU A 64 2.52 4.08 -5.88
CA LEU A 64 2.24 5.27 -5.09
C LEU A 64 3.44 5.54 -4.17
N THR A 65 4.43 6.28 -4.68
CA THR A 65 5.57 6.74 -3.89
C THR A 65 5.14 7.91 -3.01
N LYS A 66 5.42 7.84 -1.69
CA LYS A 66 5.19 8.96 -0.79
C LYS A 66 6.52 9.69 -0.58
N HIS A 67 6.62 10.90 -1.13
CA HIS A 67 7.68 11.81 -0.70
C HIS A 67 7.29 12.35 0.67
N ARG A 68 7.98 11.90 1.72
CA ARG A 68 7.81 12.44 3.07
C ARG A 68 8.17 13.92 3.02
N VAL A 69 7.18 14.79 3.19
CA VAL A 69 7.46 16.20 3.49
C VAL A 69 8.13 16.21 4.85
N GLU A 70 9.40 16.60 4.87
CA GLU A 70 10.16 16.81 6.09
C GLU A 70 9.54 17.93 6.94
N LYS A 71 9.89 17.84 8.22
CA LYS A 71 9.43 18.59 9.40
C LYS A 71 9.35 20.11 9.25
#